data_AF-A0A1G7DH62-F1
#
_entry.id   AF-A0A1G7DH62-F1
#
_cell.length_a   1.000
_cell.length_b   1.000
_cell.length_c   1.000
_cell.angle_alpha   90.00
_cell.angle_beta   90.00
_cell.angle_gamma   90.00
#
_symmetry.space_group_name_H-M   'P 1'
#
loop_
_entity.id
_entity.type
_entity.pdbx_description
1 polymer ?
#
loop_
_entity_poly.entity_id
_entity_poly.type
_entity_poly.pdbx_seq_one_letter_code
_entity_poly.pdbx_strand_id
1 'polypeptide(L)'
;MITEKKFVDRIIAEYGPLLDLRERPQVIAEILRKYHGMVASPDGGSPPGGVGPPTSVQLDEPTNAELMRKLLEISRSLAKLRKALDERPSDPH
;
A
#
# COMPACT_ATOMS: atom_id res chain seq x y z
N MET A 1 -19.49 3.09 23.55
CA MET A 1 -18.50 2.03 23.24
C MET A 1 -19.23 0.73 23.02
N ILE A 2 -18.96 0.03 21.91
CA ILE A 2 -19.44 -1.34 21.70
C ILE A 2 -18.58 -2.22 22.60
N THR A 3 -19.20 -2.98 23.50
CA THR A 3 -18.45 -3.95 24.30
C THR A 3 -17.87 -5.03 23.39
N GLU A 4 -16.69 -5.55 23.72
CA GLU A 4 -16.00 -6.59 22.94
C GLU A 4 -16.93 -7.74 22.56
N LYS A 5 -17.79 -8.17 23.49
CA LYS A 5 -18.82 -9.18 23.24
C LYS A 5 -19.77 -8.82 22.08
N LYS A 6 -20.31 -7.59 22.07
CA LYS A 6 -21.21 -7.11 21.01
C LYS A 6 -20.49 -6.95 19.67
N PHE A 7 -19.18 -6.71 19.69
CA PHE A 7 -18.35 -6.65 18.50
C PHE A 7 -18.16 -8.05 17.90
N VAL A 8 -17.79 -9.03 18.73
CA VAL A 8 -17.66 -10.43 18.33
C VAL A 8 -18.98 -10.99 17.80
N ASP A 9 -20.10 -10.74 18.49
CA ASP A 9 -21.43 -11.18 18.05
C ASP A 9 -21.78 -10.64 16.65
N ARG A 10 -21.35 -9.40 16.34
CA ARG A 10 -21.61 -8.76 15.05
C ARG A 10 -20.76 -9.35 13.92
N ILE A 11 -19.50 -9.68 14.20
CA ILE A 11 -18.64 -10.40 13.25
C ILE A 11 -19.20 -11.80 12.98
N ILE A 12 -19.63 -12.50 14.04
CA ILE A 12 -20.20 -13.85 13.90
C ILE A 12 -21.51 -13.79 13.10
N ALA A 13 -22.37 -12.80 13.33
CA ALA A 13 -23.61 -12.66 12.57
C ALA A 13 -23.37 -12.42 11.07
N GLU A 14 -22.35 -11.64 10.72
CA GLU A 14 -22.10 -11.22 9.34
C GLU A 14 -21.18 -12.18 8.56
N TYR A 15 -20.21 -12.80 9.25
CA TYR A 15 -19.18 -13.62 8.63
C TYR A 15 -19.16 -15.07 9.15
N GLY A 16 -19.82 -15.37 10.28
CA GLY A 16 -19.74 -16.68 10.95
C GLY A 16 -20.09 -17.90 10.08
N PRO A 17 -21.13 -17.87 9.22
CA PRO A 17 -21.44 -18.99 8.32
C PRO A 17 -20.43 -19.18 7.17
N LEU A 18 -19.59 -18.17 6.88
CA LEU A 18 -18.76 -18.07 5.68
C LEU A 18 -17.25 -18.03 6.00
N LEU A 19 -16.87 -18.08 7.29
CA LEU A 19 -15.49 -17.84 7.70
C LEU A 19 -14.64 -19.12 7.61
N ASP A 20 -14.36 -19.55 6.38
CA ASP A 20 -13.24 -20.46 6.11
C ASP A 20 -11.99 -19.64 5.75
N LEU A 21 -11.11 -19.48 6.72
CA LEU A 21 -9.88 -18.71 6.59
C LEU A 21 -8.80 -19.42 5.75
N ARG A 22 -8.95 -20.72 5.50
CA ARG A 22 -8.03 -21.47 4.63
C ARG A 22 -8.36 -21.21 3.16
N GLU A 23 -9.65 -21.19 2.83
CA GLU A 23 -10.11 -20.91 1.48
C GLU A 23 -10.10 -19.41 1.16
N ARG A 24 -10.40 -18.54 2.15
CA ARG A 24 -10.56 -17.09 1.95
C ARG A 24 -9.88 -16.27 3.06
N PRO A 25 -8.54 -16.27 3.12
CA PRO A 25 -7.80 -15.52 4.15
C PRO A 25 -8.01 -14.00 4.08
N GLN A 26 -8.44 -13.46 2.93
CA GLN A 26 -8.63 -12.02 2.73
C GLN A 26 -9.77 -11.44 3.60
N VAL A 27 -10.72 -12.29 4.01
CA VAL A 27 -11.87 -11.88 4.84
C VAL A 27 -11.42 -11.32 6.20
N ILE A 28 -10.31 -11.82 6.76
CA ILE A 28 -9.71 -11.24 7.98
C ILE A 28 -9.29 -9.80 7.76
N ALA A 29 -8.63 -9.51 6.63
CA ALA A 29 -8.16 -8.16 6.35
C ALA A 29 -9.33 -7.18 6.13
N GLU A 30 -10.46 -7.67 5.64
CA GLU A 30 -11.70 -6.89 5.51
C GLU A 30 -12.36 -6.63 6.86
N ILE A 31 -12.48 -7.64 7.72
CA ILE A 31 -12.98 -7.49 9.09
C ILE A 31 -12.11 -6.49 9.85
N LEU A 32 -10.79 -6.64 9.80
CA LEU A 32 -9.87 -5.73 10.48
C LEU A 32 -10.01 -4.31 9.95
N ARG A 33 -10.06 -4.09 8.63
CA ARG A 33 -10.25 -2.74 8.05
C ARG A 33 -11.58 -2.11 8.45
N LYS A 34 -12.67 -2.89 8.39
CA LYS A 34 -14.04 -2.41 8.64
C LYS A 34 -14.27 -2.04 10.11
N TYR A 35 -13.58 -2.71 11.03
CA TYR A 35 -13.85 -2.54 12.47
C TYR A 35 -12.67 -2.02 13.30
N HIS A 36 -11.50 -1.74 12.72
CA HIS A 36 -10.32 -1.26 13.47
C HIS A 36 -10.61 -0.01 14.33
N GLY A 37 -11.52 0.86 13.89
CA GLY A 37 -11.90 2.09 14.61
C GLY A 37 -12.98 1.90 15.68
N MET A 38 -13.57 0.70 15.81
CA MET A 38 -14.69 0.45 16.72
C MET A 38 -14.25 -0.11 18.10
N VAL A 39 -13.01 -0.59 18.21
CA VAL A 39 -12.45 -1.24 19.42
C VAL A 39 -11.37 -0.36 20.09
N ALA A 40 -11.54 0.96 20.08
CA ALA A 40 -10.67 1.85 20.84
C ALA A 40 -11.00 1.74 22.34
N SER A 41 -10.34 0.80 23.04
CA SER A 41 -10.25 0.78 24.51
C SER A 41 -9.25 1.85 24.99
N PRO A 42 -9.46 2.46 26.17
CA PRO A 42 -8.68 3.64 26.60
C PRO A 42 -7.29 3.37 27.22
N ASP A 43 -6.88 2.11 27.46
CA ASP A 43 -5.64 1.81 28.21
C ASP A 43 -4.70 0.85 27.46
N GLY A 44 -4.07 1.33 26.38
CA GLY A 44 -3.18 0.47 25.59
C GLY A 44 -2.24 1.21 24.65
N GLY A 45 -1.53 2.23 25.14
CA GLY A 45 -0.42 2.85 24.41
C GLY A 45 -0.83 3.96 23.43
N SER A 46 0.09 4.90 23.26
CA SER A 46 -0.03 6.19 22.59
C SER A 46 -1.05 6.27 21.44
N PRO A 47 -1.84 7.36 21.33
CA PRO A 47 -2.68 7.57 20.16
C PRO A 47 -1.74 7.56 18.94
N PRO A 48 -1.96 6.71 17.91
CA PRO A 48 -1.34 6.98 16.63
C PRO A 48 -1.83 8.38 16.25
N GLY A 49 -0.88 9.30 16.06
CA GLY A 49 -1.15 10.71 15.79
C GLY A 49 -2.28 10.84 14.79
N GLY A 50 -3.18 11.79 15.06
CA GLY A 50 -4.42 11.96 14.32
C GLY A 50 -4.20 11.75 12.84
N VAL A 51 -4.98 10.86 12.23
CA VAL A 51 -5.16 10.90 10.79
C VAL A 51 -5.70 12.29 10.52
N GLY A 52 -4.84 13.16 10.00
CA GLY A 52 -5.26 14.46 9.50
C GLY A 52 -6.40 14.27 8.50
N PRO A 53 -7.09 15.35 8.10
CA PRO A 53 -8.06 15.28 6.99
C PRO A 53 -7.44 14.46 5.87
N PRO A 54 -8.22 13.59 5.18
CA PRO A 54 -7.66 12.65 4.22
C PRO A 54 -6.80 13.46 3.27
N THR A 55 -5.49 13.31 3.42
CA THR A 55 -4.56 13.74 2.40
C THR A 55 -4.67 12.63 1.37
N SER A 56 -5.81 12.57 0.69
CA SER A 56 -5.87 12.08 -0.67
C SER A 56 -5.07 13.09 -1.48
N VAL A 57 -3.75 13.02 -1.31
CA VAL A 57 -2.87 13.25 -2.44
C VAL A 57 -3.26 12.12 -3.37
N GLN A 58 -4.18 12.44 -4.28
CA GLN A 58 -4.43 11.66 -5.46
C GLN A 58 -3.07 11.69 -6.17
N LEU A 59 -2.20 10.76 -5.80
CA LEU A 59 -1.01 10.48 -6.57
C LEU A 59 -1.60 10.00 -7.89
N ASP A 60 -1.65 10.90 -8.86
CA ASP A 60 -2.01 10.57 -10.24
C ASP A 60 -1.20 9.33 -10.58
N GLU A 61 -1.90 8.20 -10.65
CA GLU A 61 -1.26 6.94 -10.95
C GLU A 61 -0.71 7.10 -12.36
N PRO A 62 0.61 6.97 -12.57
CA PRO A 62 1.23 7.35 -13.83
C PRO A 62 0.58 6.55 -14.95
N THR A 63 0.08 7.25 -15.96
CA THR A 63 -0.58 6.60 -17.07
C THR A 63 0.42 5.71 -17.80
N ASN A 64 -0.06 4.63 -18.43
CA ASN A 64 0.81 3.74 -19.21
C ASN A 64 1.61 4.52 -20.29
N ALA A 65 1.04 5.59 -20.83
CA ALA A 65 1.72 6.48 -21.77
C ALA A 65 2.92 7.23 -21.14
N GLU A 66 2.80 7.69 -19.90
CA GLU A 66 3.89 8.37 -19.18
C GLU A 66 5.02 7.41 -18.82
N LEU A 67 4.68 6.18 -18.40
CA LEU A 67 5.66 5.12 -18.15
C LEU A 67 6.47 4.81 -19.42
N MET A 68 5.79 4.66 -20.56
CA MET A 68 6.45 4.41 -21.85
C MET A 68 7.35 5.58 -22.27
N ARG A 69 6.93 6.82 -22.04
CA ARG A 69 7.74 8.01 -22.33
C ARG A 69 9.01 8.04 -21.49
N LYS A 70 8.91 7.74 -20.19
CA LYS A 70 10.05 7.69 -19.27
C LYS A 70 11.02 6.57 -19.64
N LEU A 71 10.50 5.39 -20.01
CA LEU A 71 11.33 4.28 -20.48
C LEU A 71 12.15 4.67 -21.72
N LEU A 72 11.56 5.44 -22.64
CA LEU A 72 12.23 5.93 -23.85
C LEU A 72 13.22 7.07 -23.58
N GLU A 73 13.04 7.85 -22.52
CA GLU A 73 14.06 8.80 -22.03
C GLU A 73 15.26 8.06 -21.44
N ILE A 74 15.01 7.03 -20.62
CA ILE A 74 16.07 6.21 -20.01
C ILE A 74 16.89 5.51 -21.08
N SER A 75 16.25 4.91 -22.10
CA SER A 75 16.96 4.22 -23.18
C SER A 75 17.89 5.14 -23.96
N ARG A 76 17.46 6.38 -24.23
CA ARG A 76 18.29 7.40 -24.89
C ARG A 76 19.45 7.87 -24.02
N SER A 77 19.23 8.04 -22.71
CA SER A 77 20.29 8.40 -21.78
C SER A 77 21.34 7.30 -21.64
N LEU A 78 20.92 6.03 -21.58
CA LEU A 78 21.82 4.89 -21.58
C LEU A 78 22.63 4.79 -22.88
N ALA A 79 22.01 5.03 -24.03
CA ALA A 79 22.73 5.04 -25.30
C ALA A 79 23.81 6.13 -25.36
N LYS A 80 23.52 7.32 -24.81
CA LYS A 80 24.50 8.42 -24.70
C LYS A 80 25.63 8.08 -23.73
N LEU A 81 25.32 7.50 -22.57
CA LEU A 81 26.33 7.07 -21.60
C LEU A 81 27.24 5.99 -22.17
N ARG A 82 26.67 4.99 -22.85
CA ARG A 82 27.44 3.95 -23.53
C ARG A 82 28.38 4.55 -24.57
N LYS A 83 27.87 5.47 -25.39
CA LYS A 83 28.69 6.18 -26.38
C LYS A 83 29.82 6.98 -25.72
N ALA A 84 29.55 7.69 -24.62
CA ALA A 84 30.57 8.43 -23.89
C ALA A 84 31.60 7.52 -23.21
N LEU A 85 31.19 6.31 -22.79
CA LEU A 85 32.10 5.30 -22.23
C LEU A 85 32.98 4.69 -23.31
N ASP A 86 32.43 4.39 -24.49
CA ASP A 86 33.16 3.90 -25.66
C ASP A 86 34.10 4.99 -26.23
N GLU A 87 33.75 6.27 -26.08
CA GLU A 87 34.57 7.42 -26.49
C GLU A 87 35.61 7.83 -25.44
N ARG A 88 35.61 7.26 -24.22
CA ARG A 88 36.68 7.48 -23.26
C ARG A 88 37.86 6.61 -23.69
N PRO A 89 38.95 7.17 -24.27
CA PRO A 89 40.13 6.39 -24.52
C PRO A 89 40.59 5.83 -23.16
N SER A 90 40.75 4.53 -23.11
CA SER A 90 41.49 3.85 -22.05
C SER A 90 42.81 4.59 -21.87
N ASP A 91 42.94 5.33 -20.77
CA ASP A 91 44.20 5.95 -20.37
C ASP A 91 45.26 4.84 -20.33
N PRO A 92 46.31 4.91 -21.16
CA PRO A 92 47.43 4.00 -21.04
C PRO A 92 48.24 4.43 -19.82
N HIS A 93 48.22 3.59 -18.77
CA HIS A 93 49.24 3.60 -17.74
C HIS A 93 50.52 2.96 -18.26
#